data_AF-A0A7V8WJN7-F1
#
_entry.id   AF-A0A7V8WJN7-F1
#
_cell.length_a   1.000
_cell.length_b   1.000
_cell.length_c   1.000
_cell.angle_alpha   90.00
_cell.angle_beta   90.00
_cell.angle_gamma   90.00
#
_symmetry.space_group_name_H-M   'P 1'
#
loop_
_entity.id
_entity.type
_entity.pdbx_description
1 polymer ?
#
loop_
_entity_poly.entity_id
_entity_poly.type
_entity_poly.pdbx_seq_one_letter_code
_entity_poly.pdbx_strand_id
1 'polypeptide(L)' 'MAGIPEAVIHEQTGLVAEPRDVVPIAEQLERLLSDEHMRHRLGVNARSAIVEQWGAEAVAEELSSVFATASNRDS' A
#
# COMPACT_ATOMS: atom_id res chain seq x y z
N MET A 1 -1.91 14.46 -2.00
CA MET A 1 -2.86 13.47 -2.54
C MET A 1 -2.03 12.24 -2.84
N ALA A 2 -2.12 11.20 -2.00
CA ALA A 2 -1.41 9.95 -2.20
C ALA A 2 -2.18 9.13 -3.23
N GLY A 3 -1.53 8.78 -4.34
CA GLY A 3 -2.07 7.93 -5.37
C GLY A 3 -1.79 6.45 -5.08
N ILE A 4 -2.46 5.59 -5.85
CA ILE A 4 -2.20 4.14 -5.91
C ILE A 4 -0.70 3.78 -6.00
N PRO A 5 0.21 4.56 -6.66
CA PRO A 5 1.63 4.21 -6.72
C PRO A 5 2.34 4.16 -5.36
N GLU A 6 1.97 5.00 -4.38
CA GLU A 6 2.63 4.98 -3.07
C GLU A 6 2.14 3.84 -2.17
N ALA A 7 0.94 3.31 -2.44
CA ALA A 7 0.37 2.18 -1.70
C ALA A 7 0.88 0.81 -2.20
N VAL A 8 1.42 0.74 -3.43
CA VAL A 8 1.89 -0.49 -4.05
C VAL A 8 3.41 -0.54 -4.10
N ILE A 9 3.99 -1.47 -3.34
CA ILE A 9 5.43 -1.77 -3.36
C ILE A 9 5.65 -2.89 -4.37
N HIS A 10 6.39 -2.59 -5.44
CA HIS A 10 6.64 -3.52 -6.54
C HIS A 10 7.18 -4.87 -6.02
N GLU A 11 6.56 -5.96 -6.47
CA GLU A 11 6.84 -7.36 -6.13
C GLU A 11 6.67 -7.76 -4.65
N GLN A 12 6.22 -6.82 -3.81
CA GLN A 12 5.95 -7.07 -2.39
C GLN A 12 4.45 -7.04 -2.10
N THR A 13 3.76 -5.97 -2.49
CA THR A 13 2.32 -5.78 -2.28
C THR A 13 1.54 -5.62 -3.59
N GLY A 14 2.22 -5.65 -4.73
CA GLY A 14 1.60 -5.66 -6.05
C GLY A 14 2.62 -5.54 -7.16
N LEU A 15 2.16 -5.28 -8.38
CA LEU A 15 3.00 -5.03 -9.54
C LEU A 15 2.78 -3.60 -10.02
N VAL A 16 3.84 -3.00 -10.54
CA VAL A 16 3.87 -1.60 -11.00
C VAL A 16 4.37 -1.65 -12.43
N ALA A 17 3.73 -0.85 -13.29
CA ALA A 17 4.05 -0.72 -14.70
C ALA A 17 4.02 0.78 -15.06
N GLU A 18 4.68 1.13 -16.16
CA GLU A 18 4.69 2.52 -16.64
C GLU A 18 3.25 2.98 -16.95
N PRO A 19 2.80 4.12 -16.41
CA PRO A 19 1.45 4.60 -16.68
C PRO A 19 1.21 4.84 -18.17
N ARG A 20 0.05 4.39 -18.66
CA ARG A 20 -0.40 4.54 -20.06
C ARG A 20 0.44 3.77 -21.08
N ASP A 21 1.38 2.94 -20.65
CA ASP A 21 2.05 1.99 -21.53
C ASP A 21 1.37 0.62 -21.43
N VAL A 22 0.73 0.21 -22.52
CA VAL A 22 -0.09 -1.00 -22.57
C VAL A 22 0.77 -2.26 -22.48
N VAL A 23 1.99 -2.24 -23.04
CA VAL A 23 2.88 -3.41 -23.09
C VAL A 23 3.29 -3.86 -21.69
N PRO A 24 3.91 -3.03 -20.83
CA PRO A 24 4.29 -3.44 -19.49
C PRO A 24 3.08 -3.76 -18.61
N ILE A 25 1.91 -3.12 -18.81
CA ILE A 25 0.69 -3.49 -18.10
C ILE A 25 0.27 -4.93 -18.44
N ALA A 26 0.25 -5.28 -19.73
CA ALA A 26 -0.11 -6.61 -20.19
C ALA A 26 0.86 -7.67 -19.64
N GLU A 27 2.16 -7.40 -19.64
CA GLU A 27 3.18 -8.29 -19.07
C GLU A 27 2.96 -8.54 -17.58
N GLN A 28 2.68 -7.50 -16.79
CA GLN A 28 2.40 -7.69 -15.36
C GLN A 28 1.11 -8.49 -15.13
N LEU A 29 0.07 -8.28 -15.94
CA LEU A 29 -1.17 -9.05 -15.87
C LEU A 29 -0.93 -10.53 -16.22
N GLU A 30 -0.13 -10.81 -17.26
CA GLU A 30 0.22 -12.18 -17.64
C GLU A 30 0.99 -12.91 -16.53
N ARG A 31 1.98 -12.24 -15.91
CA ARG A 31 2.69 -12.78 -14.74
C ARG A 31 1.72 -13.11 -13.60
N LEU A 32 0.78 -12.21 -13.32
CA LEU A 32 -0.21 -12.39 -12.25
C LEU A 32 -1.12 -13.60 -12.53
N LEU A 33 -1.56 -13.77 -13.77
CA LEU A 33 -2.44 -14.87 -14.20
C LEU A 33 -1.71 -16.22 -14.25
N SER A 34 -0.44 -16.24 -14.63
CA SER A 34 0.35 -17.47 -14.83
C SER A 34 0.96 -18.02 -13.53
N ASP A 35 1.25 -17.18 -12.53
CA ASP A 35 1.83 -17.61 -11.25
C ASP A 35 0.84 -17.42 -10.09
N GLU A 36 0.11 -18.48 -9.74
CA GLU A 36 -0.83 -18.49 -8.62
C GLU A 36 -0.17 -18.21 -7.27
N HIS A 37 1.05 -18.71 -7.06
CA HIS A 37 1.73 -18.54 -5.78
C HIS A 37 2.18 -17.09 -5.59
N MET A 38 2.74 -16.47 -6.62
CA MET A 38 3.02 -15.04 -6.62
C MET A 38 1.74 -14.24 -6.40
N ARG A 39 0.66 -14.57 -7.11
CA ARG A 39 -0.64 -13.91 -6.95
C ARG A 39 -1.12 -13.90 -5.51
N HIS A 40 -1.07 -15.06 -4.87
CA HIS A 40 -1.51 -15.22 -3.49
C HIS A 40 -0.62 -14.44 -2.53
N ARG A 41 0.70 -14.57 -2.67
CA ARG A 41 1.69 -13.86 -1.83
C ARG A 41 1.50 -12.34 -1.88
N LEU A 42 1.38 -11.78 -3.08
CA LEU A 42 1.18 -10.33 -3.26
C LEU A 42 -0.12 -9.87 -2.61
N GLY A 43 -1.22 -10.62 -2.79
CA GLY A 43 -2.53 -10.28 -2.20
C GLY A 43 -2.53 -10.32 -0.67
N VAL A 44 -1.87 -11.33 -0.06
CA VAL A 44 -1.71 -11.42 1.40
C VAL A 44 -0.90 -10.23 1.92
N ASN A 45 0.26 -9.96 1.31
CA ASN A 45 1.12 -8.87 1.73
C ASN A 45 0.44 -7.50 1.59
N ALA A 46 -0.29 -7.27 0.49
CA ALA A 46 -1.04 -6.04 0.28
C ALA A 46 -2.06 -5.80 1.39
N ARG A 47 -2.78 -6.86 1.78
CA ARG A 47 -3.76 -6.78 2.87
C ARG A 47 -3.09 -6.48 4.21
N SER A 48 -2.00 -7.18 4.54
CA SER A 48 -1.27 -6.94 5.78
C SER A 48 -0.75 -5.51 5.84
N ALA A 49 -0.14 -5.01 4.77
CA ALA A 49 0.40 -3.65 4.70
C ALA A 49 -0.67 -2.58 4.94
N ILE A 50 -1.86 -2.72 4.35
CA ILE A 50 -2.97 -1.78 4.58
C ILE A 50 -3.50 -1.87 6.02
N VAL A 51 -3.64 -3.08 6.57
CA VAL A 51 -4.11 -3.25 7.96
C VAL A 51 -3.11 -2.66 8.96
N GLU A 52 -1.81 -2.81 8.72
CA GLU A 52 -0.76 -2.26 9.58
C GLU A 52 -0.65 -0.73 9.48
N GLN A 53 -0.68 -0.15 8.27
CA GLN A 53 -0.54 1.30 8.10
C GLN A 53 -1.85 2.08 8.31
N TRP A 54 -3.02 1.47 8.05
CA TRP A 54 -4.32 2.17 8.01
C TRP A 54 -5.37 1.51 8.91
N GLY A 55 -4.97 0.56 9.76
CA GLY A 55 -5.84 0.00 10.78
C GLY A 55 -6.36 1.10 11.70
N ALA A 56 -7.60 0.95 12.19
CA ALA A 56 -8.25 1.96 13.05
C ALA A 56 -7.41 2.33 14.27
N GLU A 57 -6.62 1.39 14.80
CA GLU A 57 -5.66 1.61 15.88
C GLU A 57 -4.47 2.48 15.44
N ALA A 58 -3.85 2.20 14.30
CA ALA A 58 -2.73 3.00 13.77
C ALA A 58 -3.15 4.44 13.49
N VAL A 59 -4.34 4.63 12.89
CA VAL A 59 -4.91 5.97 12.64
C VAL A 59 -5.26 6.68 13.94
N ALA A 60 -5.81 5.96 14.94
CA ALA A 60 -6.11 6.53 16.25
C ALA A 60 -4.85 6.96 17.01
N GLU A 61 -3.77 6.17 16.93
CA GLU A 61 -2.48 6.48 17.55
C GLU A 61 -1.81 7.70 16.90
N GLU A 62 -1.79 7.76 15.57
CA GLU A 62 -1.28 8.92 14.84
C GLU A 62 -2.06 10.20 15.21
N LEU A 63 -3.39 10.16 15.16
CA LEU A 63 -4.24 11.28 15.56
C LEU A 63 -3.98 11.69 17.02
N SER A 64 -3.88 10.73 17.94
CA SER A 64 -3.59 11.00 19.34
C SER A 64 -2.23 11.69 19.53
N SER A 65 -1.21 11.29 18.77
CA SER A 65 0.13 11.90 18.85
C SER A 65 0.14 13.35 18.36
N VAL A 66 -0.63 13.66 17.30
CA VAL A 66 -0.76 15.02 16.77
C VAL A 66 -1.49 15.93 17.77
N PHE A 67 -2.58 15.45 18.38
CA PHE A 67 -3.29 16.22 19.42
C PHE A 67 -2.42 16.43 20.67
N ALA A 68 -1.68 15.41 21.12
CA ALA A 68 -0.77 15.52 22.26
C ALA A 68 0.34 16.56 22.02
N THR A 69 0.88 16.62 20.81
CA THR A 69 1.94 17.58 20.45
C THR A 69 1.41 19.00 20.32
N ALA A 70 0.18 19.18 19.82
CA ALA A 70 -0.48 20.47 19.73
C ALA A 70 -0.86 21.04 21.10
N SER A 71 -1.34 20.19 22.03
CA SER A 71 -1.64 20.60 23.41
C SER A 71 -0.41 20.96 24.24
N ASN A 72 0.80 20.63 23.78
CA ASN A 72 2.05 20.92 24.50
C ASN A 72 2.74 22.22 24.03
N ARG A 73 2.10 23.01 23.16
CA ARG A 73 2.59 24.32 22.69
C ARG A 73 1.89 25.54 23.31
N ASP A 74 0.90 25.31 24.18
CA ASP A 74 0.12 26.36 24.87
C ASP A 74 0.40 26.41 26.40
N SER A 75 1.63 26.11 26.84
CA SER A 75 2.06 26.31 28.24
C SER A 75 3.40 27.00 28.35
#